data_AF-A0AAW6RGF8-F1
#
_entry.id   AF-A0AAW6RGF8-F1
#
_cell.length_a   1.000
_cell.length_b   1.000
_cell.length_c   1.000
_cell.angle_alpha   90.00
_cell.angle_beta   90.00
_cell.angle_gamma   90.00
#
_symmetry.space_group_name_H-M   'P 1'
#
loop_
_entity.id
_entity.type
_entity.pdbx_description
1 polymer ?
#
loop_
_entity_poly.entity_id
_entity_poly.type
_entity_poly.pdbx_seq_one_letter_code
_entity_poly.pdbx_strand_id
1 'polypeptide(L)'
;MSQDPVLLLRICGKGFAKLAAGQIKAKYREAKPYWQKRLLKPDGQPRSFSAVHIRNGYRADAPLAVFAFGGISAQLQEHEGKPCYRIDLGPLIEIRHYGDNSESSGQPGEKGA
;
A
#
# COMPACT_ATOMS: atom_id res chain seq x y z
N MET A 1 19.50 -16.88 -3.86
CA MET A 1 18.49 -16.02 -4.52
C MET A 1 18.29 -14.80 -3.64
N SER A 2 18.89 -13.66 -3.99
CA SER A 2 18.71 -12.42 -3.22
C SER A 2 17.26 -11.98 -3.38
N GLN A 3 16.46 -12.16 -2.35
CA GLN A 3 15.07 -11.70 -2.32
C GLN A 3 15.11 -10.16 -2.33
N ASP A 4 14.64 -9.53 -3.40
CA ASP A 4 14.48 -8.08 -3.43
C ASP A 4 13.64 -7.63 -2.22
N PRO A 5 14.00 -6.50 -1.58
CA PRO A 5 13.28 -6.03 -0.40
C PRO A 5 11.81 -5.73 -0.73
N VAL A 6 10.97 -5.76 0.29
CA VAL A 6 9.56 -5.36 0.17
C VAL A 6 9.39 -3.88 0.57
N LEU A 7 8.68 -3.12 -0.25
CA LEU A 7 8.39 -1.71 0.05
C LEU A 7 7.17 -1.60 0.95
N LEU A 8 7.40 -1.41 2.26
CA LEU A 8 6.32 -1.15 3.22
C LEU A 8 5.94 0.34 3.26
N LEU A 9 4.70 0.64 2.88
CA LEU A 9 4.06 1.95 2.98
C LEU A 9 2.92 1.91 4.01
N ARG A 10 2.69 3.04 4.66
CA ARG A 10 1.56 3.24 5.58
C ARG A 10 0.63 4.32 5.05
N ILE A 11 -0.66 4.10 5.21
CA ILE A 11 -1.73 5.04 4.86
C ILE A 11 -2.82 5.02 5.94
N CYS A 12 -3.63 6.07 5.99
CA CYS A 12 -4.79 6.16 6.88
C CYS A 12 -6.06 5.62 6.20
N GLY A 13 -7.03 5.17 7.00
CA GLY A 13 -8.18 4.36 6.58
C GLY A 13 -8.90 4.78 5.29
N LYS A 14 -9.24 6.07 5.13
CA LYS A 14 -9.93 6.57 3.91
C LYS A 14 -9.14 6.29 2.63
N GLY A 15 -7.81 6.37 2.70
CA GLY A 15 -6.93 6.06 1.57
C GLY A 15 -6.81 4.56 1.31
N PHE A 16 -7.01 3.72 2.33
CA PHE A 16 -6.94 2.26 2.20
C PHE A 16 -8.18 1.72 1.51
N ALA A 17 -9.37 2.26 1.80
CA ALA A 17 -10.59 1.80 1.14
C ALA A 17 -10.55 2.00 -0.39
N LYS A 18 -10.10 3.17 -0.84
CA LYS A 18 -9.88 3.46 -2.27
C LYS A 18 -8.82 2.57 -2.90
N LEU A 19 -7.79 2.22 -2.13
CA LEU A 19 -6.72 1.34 -2.57
C LEU A 19 -7.21 -0.10 -2.76
N ALA A 20 -7.96 -0.63 -1.80
CA ALA A 20 -8.56 -1.94 -1.86
C ALA A 20 -9.58 -2.04 -3.02
N ALA A 21 -10.29 -0.95 -3.31
CA ALA A 21 -11.18 -0.85 -4.47
C ALA A 21 -10.43 -0.70 -5.82
N GLY A 22 -9.09 -0.73 -5.84
CA GLY A 22 -8.29 -0.59 -7.07
C GLY A 22 -8.31 0.82 -7.68
N GLN A 23 -8.82 1.82 -6.97
CA GLN A 23 -8.92 3.20 -7.47
C GLN A 23 -7.58 3.95 -7.38
N ILE A 24 -6.61 3.40 -6.66
CA ILE A 24 -5.27 3.99 -6.50
C ILE A 24 -4.26 3.14 -7.28
N LYS A 25 -3.74 3.70 -8.38
CA LYS A 25 -2.73 3.06 -9.24
C LYS A 25 -1.30 3.42 -8.89
N ALA A 26 -1.09 4.53 -8.16
CA ALA A 26 0.24 4.97 -7.77
C ALA A 26 0.21 5.67 -6.41
N LYS A 27 1.36 5.68 -5.73
CA LYS A 27 1.60 6.46 -4.51
C LYS A 27 2.66 7.51 -4.78
N TYR A 28 2.39 8.71 -4.29
CA TYR A 28 3.33 9.83 -4.34
C TYR A 28 3.97 10.01 -2.97
N ARG A 29 5.29 10.21 -2.95
CA ARG A 29 6.05 10.52 -1.73
C ARG A 29 6.91 11.74 -1.98
N GLU A 30 6.72 12.78 -1.19
CA GLU A 30 7.54 14.00 -1.22
C GLU A 30 9.03 13.65 -1.22
N ALA A 31 9.80 14.33 -2.07
CA ALA A 31 11.21 14.12 -2.30
C ALA A 31 12.06 14.56 -1.10
N LYS A 32 11.92 13.84 0.02
CA LYS A 32 12.71 14.01 1.23
C LYS A 32 13.90 13.05 1.24
N PRO A 33 15.02 13.41 1.90
CA PRO A 33 16.21 12.55 2.00
C PRO A 33 15.92 11.16 2.57
N TYR A 34 14.91 11.02 3.44
CA TYR A 34 14.43 9.72 3.91
C TYR A 34 13.91 8.82 2.76
N TRP A 35 13.05 9.38 1.90
CA TRP A 35 12.49 8.63 0.77
C TRP A 35 13.52 8.40 -0.33
N GLN A 36 14.39 9.37 -0.59
CA GLN A 36 15.48 9.21 -1.56
C GLN A 36 16.37 8.02 -1.22
N LYS A 37 16.86 7.90 0.03
CA LYS A 37 17.69 6.76 0.46
C LYS A 37 16.97 5.42 0.38
N ARG A 38 15.65 5.44 0.55
CA ARG A 38 14.82 4.24 0.58
C ARG A 38 14.40 3.78 -0.82
N LEU A 39 14.13 4.71 -1.73
CA LEU A 39 13.60 4.46 -3.07
C LEU A 39 14.69 4.42 -4.14
N LEU A 40 15.82 5.11 -3.93
CA LEU A 40 16.93 5.17 -4.89
C LEU A 40 18.16 4.42 -4.37
N LYS A 41 18.97 3.98 -5.32
CA LYS A 41 20.31 3.45 -5.10
C LYS A 41 21.30 4.62 -4.92
N PRO A 42 22.51 4.37 -4.38
CA PRO A 42 23.54 5.42 -4.24
C PRO A 42 23.92 6.07 -5.58
N ASP A 43 23.77 5.38 -6.70
CA ASP A 43 24.01 5.91 -8.05
C ASP A 43 22.84 6.76 -8.60
N GLY A 44 21.75 6.90 -7.84
CA GLY A 44 20.57 7.68 -8.23
C GLY A 44 19.49 6.91 -8.98
N GLN A 45 19.73 5.68 -9.42
CA GLN A 45 18.70 4.86 -10.06
C GLN A 45 17.62 4.37 -9.08
N PRO A 46 16.37 4.19 -9.54
CA PRO A 46 15.32 3.59 -8.72
C PRO A 46 15.70 2.18 -8.27
N ARG A 47 15.39 1.86 -7.01
CA ARG A 47 15.49 0.50 -6.48
C ARG A 47 14.34 -0.35 -6.99
N SER A 48 14.64 -1.64 -7.18
CA SER A 48 13.64 -2.66 -7.41
C SER A 48 13.16 -3.23 -6.07
N PHE A 49 11.89 -3.59 -6.01
CA PHE A 49 11.28 -4.25 -4.87
C PHE A 49 10.53 -5.47 -5.37
N SER A 50 10.45 -6.50 -4.54
CA SER A 50 9.67 -7.70 -4.85
C SER A 50 8.17 -7.42 -4.82
N ALA A 51 7.72 -6.63 -3.85
CA ALA A 51 6.32 -6.25 -3.67
C ALA A 51 6.18 -4.91 -2.94
N VAL A 52 4.99 -4.32 -3.02
CA VAL A 52 4.58 -3.14 -2.25
C VAL A 52 3.54 -3.54 -1.22
N HIS A 53 3.89 -3.42 0.05
CA HIS A 53 3.01 -3.71 1.17
C HIS A 53 2.43 -2.41 1.71
N ILE A 54 1.11 -2.26 1.70
CA ILE A 54 0.43 -1.05 2.15
C ILE A 54 -0.39 -1.40 3.38
N ARG A 55 -0.04 -0.84 4.53
CA ARG A 55 -0.70 -1.12 5.81
C ARG A 55 -1.56 0.06 6.28
N ASN A 56 -2.75 -0.24 6.78
CA ASN A 56 -3.68 0.73 7.35
C ASN A 56 -3.41 0.99 8.84
N GLY A 57 -2.51 1.92 9.15
CA GLY A 57 -2.14 2.26 10.52
C GLY A 57 -1.05 1.36 11.11
N TYR A 58 -0.99 1.34 12.45
CA TYR A 58 0.14 0.77 13.22
C TYR A 58 -0.20 -0.52 13.98
N ARG A 59 -1.47 -0.89 14.07
CA ARG A 59 -1.93 -2.08 14.82
C ARG A 59 -1.37 -3.36 14.19
N ALA A 60 -1.02 -4.36 15.01
CA ALA A 60 -0.54 -5.67 14.58
C ALA A 60 -1.46 -6.29 13.52
N ASP A 61 -2.77 -6.23 13.76
CA ASP A 61 -3.82 -6.77 12.88
C ASP A 61 -4.38 -5.75 11.90
N ALA A 62 -3.68 -4.64 11.67
CA ALA A 62 -4.11 -3.64 10.71
C ALA A 62 -4.27 -4.23 9.30
N PRO A 63 -5.31 -3.83 8.55
CA PRO A 63 -5.48 -4.20 7.16
C PRO A 63 -4.19 -3.99 6.35
N LEU A 64 -3.82 -5.00 5.57
CA LEU A 64 -2.62 -5.02 4.76
C LEU A 64 -2.99 -5.39 3.34
N ALA A 65 -2.60 -4.56 2.37
CA ALA A 65 -2.77 -4.86 0.96
C ALA A 65 -1.39 -5.01 0.30
N VAL A 66 -1.22 -6.11 -0.43
CA VAL A 66 0.00 -6.51 -1.11
C VAL A 66 -0.20 -6.30 -2.61
N PHE A 67 0.68 -5.52 -3.22
CA PHE A 67 0.66 -5.24 -4.66
C PHE A 67 1.97 -5.70 -5.28
N ALA A 68 1.90 -6.11 -6.55
CA ALA A 68 3.10 -6.23 -7.35
C ALA A 68 3.79 -4.87 -7.48
N PHE A 69 5.11 -4.86 -7.54
CA PHE A 69 5.86 -3.63 -7.74
C PHE A 69 5.76 -3.18 -9.20
N GLY A 70 5.18 -2.00 -9.43
CA GLY A 70 4.99 -1.43 -10.77
C GLY A 70 6.14 -0.52 -11.23
N GLY A 71 7.13 -0.26 -10.38
CA GLY A 71 8.25 0.61 -10.66
C GLY A 71 8.23 1.93 -9.89
N ILE A 72 9.36 2.65 -9.95
CA ILE A 72 9.49 4.00 -9.42
C ILE A 72 9.93 4.90 -10.57
N SER A 73 9.25 6.04 -10.72
CA SER A 73 9.64 7.04 -11.71
C SER A 73 11.04 7.58 -11.39
N ALA A 74 11.94 7.56 -12.38
CA ALA A 74 13.28 8.12 -12.25
C ALA A 74 13.27 9.64 -12.07
N GLN A 75 12.22 10.30 -12.57
CA GLN A 75 12.02 11.75 -12.45
C GLN A 75 11.01 12.08 -11.36
N LEU A 76 11.24 13.20 -10.66
CA LEU A 76 10.30 13.75 -9.70
C LEU A 76 9.08 14.32 -10.43
N GLN A 77 7.90 14.06 -9.89
CA GLN A 77 6.64 14.62 -10.39
C GLN A 77 6.09 15.63 -9.39
N GLU A 78 5.54 16.74 -9.88
CA GLU A 78 4.83 17.67 -9.03
C GLU A 78 3.49 17.05 -8.59
N HIS A 79 3.30 16.94 -7.29
CA HIS A 79 2.05 16.48 -6.68
C HIS A 79 1.74 17.37 -5.48
N GLU A 80 0.54 17.97 -5.47
CA GLU A 80 0.12 18.92 -4.42
C GLU A 80 1.11 20.09 -4.22
N GLY A 81 1.69 20.59 -5.31
CA GLY A 81 2.68 21.69 -5.29
C GLY A 81 4.06 21.29 -4.76
N LYS A 82 4.36 19.99 -4.70
CA LYS A 82 5.63 19.48 -4.17
C LYS A 82 6.25 18.42 -5.08
N PRO A 83 7.60 18.41 -5.21
CA PRO A 83 8.27 17.36 -5.95
C PRO A 83 8.14 16.02 -5.20
N CYS A 84 7.64 15.00 -5.89
CA CYS A 84 7.35 13.69 -5.33
C CYS A 84 7.89 12.56 -6.20
N TYR A 85 8.37 11.50 -5.56
CA TYR A 85 8.59 10.20 -6.20
C TYR A 85 7.24 9.54 -6.45
N ARG A 86 6.98 9.17 -7.70
CA ARG A 86 5.85 8.32 -8.07
C ARG A 86 6.27 6.85 -7.98
N ILE A 87 5.52 6.10 -7.18
CA ILE A 87 5.64 4.66 -7.01
C ILE A 87 4.41 4.03 -7.65
N ASP A 88 4.59 3.34 -8.77
CA ASP A 88 3.50 2.67 -9.45
C ASP A 88 3.18 1.35 -8.74
N LEU A 89 1.89 1.14 -8.49
CA LEU A 89 1.36 -0.09 -7.93
C LEU A 89 0.95 -0.98 -9.09
N GLY A 90 1.52 -2.19 -9.14
CA GLY A 90 1.08 -3.22 -10.07
C GLY A 90 -0.27 -3.82 -9.68
N PRO A 91 -0.63 -4.99 -10.24
CA PRO A 91 -1.83 -5.70 -9.82
C PRO A 91 -1.84 -5.96 -8.31
N LEU A 92 -3.03 -5.86 -7.72
CA LEU A 92 -3.27 -6.30 -6.35
C LEU A 92 -3.05 -7.82 -6.28
N ILE A 93 -2.17 -8.25 -5.39
CA ILE A 93 -1.86 -9.67 -5.18
C ILE A 93 -2.76 -10.24 -4.10
N GLU A 94 -2.87 -9.54 -2.97
CA GLU A 94 -3.59 -10.04 -1.79
C GLU A 94 -4.03 -8.88 -0.89
N ILE A 95 -5.16 -9.02 -0.20
CA ILE A 95 -5.53 -8.15 0.93
C ILE A 95 -5.82 -9.01 2.16
N ARG A 96 -5.20 -8.66 3.29
CA ARG A 96 -5.40 -9.30 4.60
C ARG A 96 -6.12 -8.36 5.55
N HIS A 97 -6.91 -8.96 6.44
CA HIS A 97 -7.58 -8.27 7.56
C HIS A 97 -8.42 -7.06 7.13
N TYR A 98 -8.96 -7.10 5.90
CA TYR A 98 -9.76 -6.02 5.33
C TYR A 98 -11.14 -6.56 4.97
N GLY A 99 -12.16 -6.05 5.64
CA GLY A 99 -13.52 -6.58 5.48
C GLY A 99 -13.67 -7.97 6.06
N ASP A 100 -13.32 -8.16 7.35
CA ASP A 100 -13.99 -9.18 8.16
C ASP A 100 -15.46 -8.76 8.23
N ASN A 101 -16.19 -9.10 7.18
CA ASN A 101 -17.63 -9.16 7.22
C ASN A 101 -17.90 -10.41 8.04
N SER A 102 -17.92 -10.25 9.36
CA SER A 102 -18.79 -11.10 10.16
C SER A 102 -20.20 -10.84 9.63
N GLU A 103 -20.59 -11.59 8.60
CA GLU A 103 -21.94 -12.11 8.53
C GLU A 103 -22.14 -12.96 9.79
N SER A 104 -22.36 -12.29 10.92
CA SER A 104 -23.17 -12.87 11.98
C SER A 104 -24.58 -12.88 11.43
N SER A 105 -24.88 -13.88 10.60
CA SER A 105 -26.23 -14.41 10.44
C SER A 105 -26.64 -14.99 11.80
N GLY A 106 -26.95 -14.11 12.75
CA GLY A 106 -27.65 -14.48 13.96
C GLY A 106 -29.09 -14.77 13.59
N GLN A 107 -29.45 -16.05 13.63
CA GLN A 107 -30.81 -16.57 13.49
C GLN A 107 -31.84 -15.72 14.27
N PRO A 108 -33.05 -15.50 13.72
CA PRO A 108 -34.16 -14.98 14.52
C PRO A 108 -34.43 -15.96 15.67
N GLY A 109 -34.30 -15.46 16.90
CA GLY A 109 -34.62 -16.21 18.11
C GLY A 109 -36.04 -16.76 18.05
N GLU A 110 -36.10 -18.07 18.20
CA GLU A 110 -37.29 -18.90 18.26
C GLU A 110 -38.23 -18.43 19.38
N LYS A 111 -39.54 -18.38 19.10
CA LYS A 111 -40.59 -18.20 20.09
C LYS A 111 -40.76 -19.50 20.89
N GLY A 112 -40.83 -19.39 22.21
CA GLY A 112 -41.35 -20.41 23.11
C GLY A 112 -41.12 -19.99 24.56
N ALA A 113 -42.06 -20.06 25.50
CA ALA A 113 -43.46 -20.45 25.50
C ALA A 113 -44.15 -19.66 26.63
#